data_AF-A0A952U1X0-F1
#
_entry.id   AF-A0A952U1X0-F1
#
_cell.length_a   1.000
_cell.length_b   1.000
_cell.length_c   1.000
_cell.angle_alpha   90.00
_cell.angle_beta   90.00
_cell.angle_gamma   90.00
#
_symmetry.space_group_name_H-M   'P 1'
#
loop_
_entity.id
_entity.type
_entity.pdbx_description
1 polymer ?
#
loop_
_entity_poly.entity_id
_entity_poly.type
_entity_poly.pdbx_seq_one_letter_code
_entity_poly.pdbx_strand_id
1 'polypeptide(L)'
;MFSTLTSSSPKEPPGYDLNSIFRPFTSEAAENAKTDPASRLNARQGKSLFNIELTRFPKLCGDEPLMSWLLRASGIVPDHVMRDAIEVSRKGDLTPFEILSLSGRISHSDMRAVERAIQYIEAGAIYRDFAAIALSFACHHFIEFDDALWDLGLHPSNPFSNFRLYELLENCGMFSQQELLAVRQECLSRGVTLGFALMKNNMMSGQLLKVLLECLAAVNSNKLQYHDLVLTVISILRDTDTMYGVADGMTHEARLVSQVPISTNDRALGNLLMCSNLVQLEDIVFCLEIALEDRRSLGEVLADFLLVDPIVMQAARSLSFMVNEKRLTARRSVELLEEVKRTGMPLQALFNDGNSLTVMNGVLTPVAMTSIA
;
A
#
# COMPACT_ATOMS: atom_id res chain seq x y z
N MET A 1 24.35 69.82 46.40
CA MET A 1 22.96 69.34 46.60
C MET A 1 22.80 68.06 45.79
N PHE A 2 23.20 66.94 46.38
CA PHE A 2 23.13 65.59 45.81
C PHE A 2 23.09 64.60 46.99
N SER A 3 22.25 63.57 46.82
CA SER A 3 22.19 62.24 47.48
C SER A 3 22.07 62.11 49.01
N THR A 4 20.99 61.44 49.45
CA THR A 4 20.94 60.41 50.54
C THR A 4 19.55 59.73 50.51
N LEU A 5 19.46 58.39 50.41
CA LEU A 5 19.21 57.40 51.49
C LEU A 5 17.88 57.67 52.24
N THR A 6 16.91 56.77 52.45
CA THR A 6 16.93 55.35 52.82
C THR A 6 15.54 54.72 52.61
N SER A 7 15.52 53.45 52.21
CA SER A 7 14.38 52.52 52.19
C SER A 7 14.07 51.93 53.57
N SER A 8 12.78 51.70 53.87
CA SER A 8 12.29 50.97 55.04
C SER A 8 11.54 49.69 54.66
N SER A 9 12.07 48.54 55.10
CA SER A 9 11.40 47.26 55.38
C SER A 9 10.37 47.41 56.55
N PRO A 10 9.49 46.45 56.92
CA PRO A 10 9.65 44.97 56.82
C PRO A 10 8.37 44.09 56.59
N LYS A 11 8.58 42.81 56.20
CA LYS A 11 8.12 41.57 56.88
C LYS A 11 8.06 40.36 55.91
N GLU A 12 8.94 39.39 56.12
CA GLU A 12 8.87 37.98 55.69
C GLU A 12 7.98 37.17 56.68
N PRO A 13 7.35 36.02 56.31
CA PRO A 13 8.03 34.71 56.08
C PRO A 13 7.30 33.78 55.06
N PRO A 14 7.61 32.47 54.97
CA PRO A 14 8.90 31.76 54.97
C PRO A 14 9.18 31.10 53.59
N GLY A 15 10.44 30.72 53.39
CA GLY A 15 11.00 30.25 52.13
C GLY A 15 10.44 28.93 51.58
N TYR A 16 10.22 28.94 50.27
CA TYR A 16 10.21 27.74 49.45
C TYR A 16 11.64 27.51 48.92
N ASP A 17 12.25 26.43 49.36
CA ASP A 17 13.58 25.99 48.95
C ASP A 17 13.56 25.53 47.49
N LEU A 18 14.16 26.31 46.59
CA LEU A 18 14.29 26.05 45.15
C LEU A 18 15.53 25.20 44.81
N ASN A 19 15.93 24.29 45.70
CA ASN A 19 17.12 23.44 45.54
C ASN A 19 16.82 21.93 45.54
N SER A 20 15.57 21.50 45.27
CA SER A 20 15.25 20.09 45.02
C SER A 20 15.44 19.67 43.55
N ILE A 21 15.97 20.56 42.70
CA ILE A 21 16.26 20.30 41.29
C ILE A 21 17.78 20.38 41.15
N PHE A 22 18.41 19.24 40.85
CA PHE A 22 19.85 18.95 40.77
C PHE A 22 20.56 18.57 42.09
N ARG A 23 20.73 17.26 42.32
CA ARG A 23 22.03 16.56 42.16
C ARG A 23 21.94 15.04 42.46
N PRO A 24 22.96 14.24 42.11
CA PRO A 24 22.81 13.01 41.34
C PRO A 24 22.93 11.75 42.21
N PHE A 25 22.36 10.65 41.75
CA PHE A 25 22.79 9.32 42.16
C PHE A 25 23.42 8.60 40.98
N THR A 26 24.72 8.37 41.15
CA THR A 26 25.59 7.50 40.39
C THR A 26 25.10 6.05 40.42
N SER A 27 25.04 5.46 39.23
CA SER A 27 25.66 4.18 38.84
C SER A 27 25.29 2.89 39.56
N GLU A 28 25.06 1.86 38.75
CA GLU A 28 25.06 0.42 39.04
C GLU A 28 23.81 -0.19 39.66
N ALA A 29 22.76 -0.27 38.84
CA ALA A 29 22.00 -1.52 38.64
C ALA A 29 21.30 -1.47 37.27
N ALA A 30 22.08 -1.28 36.22
CA ALA A 30 21.65 -1.31 34.83
C ALA A 30 22.02 -2.67 34.23
N GLU A 31 21.26 -3.70 34.54
CA GLU A 31 21.28 -4.95 33.80
C GLU A 31 19.90 -5.60 33.90
N ASN A 32 19.31 -5.95 32.75
CA ASN A 32 17.95 -6.48 32.54
C ASN A 32 16.80 -5.46 32.35
N ALA A 33 16.96 -4.54 31.39
CA ALA A 33 15.83 -3.95 30.67
C ALA A 33 16.23 -3.53 29.25
N LYS A 34 16.73 -4.48 28.44
CA LYS A 34 16.77 -4.36 26.98
C LYS A 34 15.80 -5.38 26.40
N THR A 35 14.54 -4.98 26.28
CA THR A 35 13.64 -5.55 25.28
C THR A 35 13.14 -4.40 24.42
N ASP A 36 13.74 -4.30 23.24
CA ASP A 36 13.43 -3.31 22.21
C ASP A 36 11.93 -3.28 21.89
N PRO A 37 11.30 -2.09 21.76
CA PRO A 37 9.94 -1.97 21.20
C PRO A 37 9.87 -2.43 19.74
N ALA A 38 11.00 -2.53 19.04
CA ALA A 38 11.11 -3.10 17.69
C ALA A 38 10.83 -4.62 17.64
N SER A 39 10.92 -5.34 18.76
CA SER A 39 10.68 -6.78 18.82
C SER A 39 9.19 -7.17 18.83
N ARG A 40 8.28 -6.22 19.13
CA ARG A 40 6.83 -6.46 19.13
C ARG A 40 6.19 -6.38 17.74
N LEU A 41 6.85 -5.77 16.77
CA LEU A 41 6.34 -5.60 15.40
C LEU A 41 6.58 -6.82 14.50
N ASN A 42 7.53 -7.70 14.85
CA ASN A 42 7.94 -8.81 13.97
C ASN A 42 7.17 -10.12 14.15
N ALA A 43 6.18 -10.17 15.06
CA ALA A 43 5.40 -11.39 15.35
C ALA A 43 3.91 -11.30 14.99
N ARG A 44 3.41 -10.17 14.47
CA ARG A 44 2.02 -10.02 14.02
C ARG A 44 1.95 -10.26 12.51
N GLN A 45 2.06 -11.52 12.08
CA GLN A 45 1.56 -11.95 10.77
C GLN A 45 0.03 -11.88 10.79
N GLY A 46 -0.48 -10.65 10.74
CA GLY A 46 -1.88 -10.38 10.42
C GLY A 46 -2.09 -10.69 8.95
N LYS A 47 -3.27 -11.24 8.62
CA LYS A 47 -3.77 -11.28 7.24
C LYS A 47 -3.52 -9.91 6.61
N SER A 48 -2.84 -9.89 5.47
CA SER A 48 -2.53 -8.63 4.79
C SER A 48 -3.82 -7.85 4.58
N LEU A 49 -3.80 -6.56 4.93
CA LEU A 49 -4.94 -5.65 4.76
C LEU A 49 -5.39 -5.56 3.29
N PHE A 50 -4.52 -5.96 2.36
CA PHE A 50 -4.70 -5.86 0.91
C PHE A 50 -4.94 -7.19 0.20
N ASN A 51 -5.08 -8.30 0.93
CA ASN A 51 -5.63 -9.55 0.41
C ASN A 51 -7.16 -9.49 0.16
N ILE A 52 -7.78 -8.33 0.42
CA ILE A 52 -9.09 -8.03 -0.15
C ILE A 52 -8.88 -7.81 -1.64
N GLU A 53 -9.75 -8.38 -2.47
CA GLU A 53 -10.01 -7.84 -3.80
C GLU A 53 -10.39 -6.36 -3.62
N LEU A 54 -9.40 -5.47 -3.59
CA LEU A 54 -9.58 -4.02 -3.67
C LEU A 54 -10.21 -3.78 -5.02
N THR A 55 -11.53 -3.85 -5.03
CA THR A 55 -12.27 -3.99 -6.25
C THR A 55 -12.37 -2.61 -6.88
N ARG A 56 -11.58 -2.40 -7.94
CA ARG A 56 -11.98 -1.50 -9.03
C ARG A 56 -13.35 -1.90 -9.61
N PHE A 57 -13.79 -3.13 -9.34
CA PHE A 57 -15.05 -3.72 -9.78
C PHE A 57 -15.80 -4.34 -8.60
N PRO A 58 -16.52 -3.55 -7.79
CA PRO A 58 -17.35 -4.14 -6.76
C PRO A 58 -18.32 -5.09 -7.47
N LYS A 59 -18.22 -6.40 -7.18
CA LYS A 59 -19.38 -7.27 -7.36
C LYS A 59 -20.43 -6.71 -6.39
N LEU A 60 -21.28 -5.83 -6.92
CA LEU A 60 -22.51 -5.42 -6.31
C LEU A 60 -23.37 -6.68 -6.19
N CYS A 61 -23.18 -7.45 -5.12
CA CYS A 61 -24.25 -8.30 -4.62
C CYS A 61 -25.35 -7.33 -4.22
N GLY A 62 -26.44 -7.33 -4.99
CA GLY A 62 -27.55 -6.38 -4.87
C GLY A 62 -28.23 -6.42 -3.51
N ASP A 63 -28.83 -5.29 -3.13
CA ASP A 63 -29.83 -5.04 -2.09
C ASP A 63 -29.79 -5.90 -0.81
N GLU A 64 -28.62 -6.40 -0.40
CA GLU A 64 -28.45 -7.03 0.91
C GLU A 64 -28.29 -5.91 1.95
N PRO A 65 -29.06 -5.94 3.06
CA PRO A 65 -28.90 -4.94 4.11
C PRO A 65 -27.47 -4.97 4.64
N LEU A 66 -26.85 -3.79 4.77
CA LEU A 66 -25.44 -3.58 5.12
C LEU A 66 -24.98 -4.42 6.33
N MET A 67 -25.84 -4.52 7.34
CA MET A 67 -25.65 -5.35 8.53
C MET A 67 -25.44 -6.84 8.19
N SER A 68 -26.29 -7.42 7.34
CA SER A 68 -26.20 -8.84 6.94
C SER A 68 -24.94 -9.11 6.14
N TRP A 69 -24.61 -8.19 5.24
CA TRP A 69 -23.37 -8.24 4.47
C TRP A 69 -22.13 -8.18 5.39
N LEU A 70 -22.09 -7.26 6.37
CA LEU A 70 -20.97 -7.12 7.30
C LEU A 70 -20.75 -8.37 8.16
N LEU A 71 -21.82 -8.95 8.70
CA LEU A 71 -21.73 -10.16 9.53
C LEU A 71 -21.17 -11.35 8.77
N ARG A 72 -21.50 -11.44 7.48
CA ARG A 72 -20.98 -12.45 6.56
C ARG A 72 -19.53 -12.17 6.18
N ALA A 73 -19.24 -10.95 5.74
CA ALA A 73 -17.92 -10.53 5.27
C ALA A 73 -16.85 -10.57 6.36
N SER A 74 -17.20 -10.22 7.59
CA SER A 74 -16.32 -10.31 8.77
C SER A 74 -16.10 -11.75 9.26
N GLY A 75 -16.87 -12.72 8.75
CA GLY A 75 -16.78 -14.12 9.17
C GLY A 75 -17.28 -14.40 10.59
N ILE A 76 -17.96 -13.45 11.23
CA ILE A 76 -18.56 -13.64 12.56
C ILE A 76 -19.68 -14.68 12.49
N VAL A 77 -20.51 -14.60 11.44
CA VAL A 77 -21.63 -15.51 11.23
C VAL A 77 -21.43 -16.26 9.92
N PRO A 78 -21.44 -17.61 9.93
CA PRO A 78 -21.31 -18.37 8.70
C PRO A 78 -22.58 -18.26 7.84
N ASP A 79 -22.41 -18.29 6.52
CA ASP A 79 -23.48 -18.09 5.51
C ASP A 79 -24.74 -18.96 5.69
N HIS A 80 -24.62 -20.14 6.28
CA HIS A 80 -25.77 -21.01 6.53
C HIS A 80 -26.64 -20.48 7.68
N VAL A 81 -26.02 -20.07 8.79
CA VAL A 81 -26.72 -19.48 9.94
C VAL A 81 -27.37 -18.15 9.55
N MET A 82 -26.69 -17.36 8.71
CA MET A 82 -27.25 -16.10 8.22
C MET A 82 -28.49 -16.33 7.34
N ARG A 83 -28.45 -17.33 6.45
CA ARG A 83 -29.62 -17.70 5.62
C ARG A 83 -30.79 -18.17 6.47
N ASP A 84 -30.53 -19.02 7.46
CA ASP A 84 -31.56 -19.51 8.38
C ASP A 84 -32.20 -18.35 9.15
N ALA A 85 -31.40 -17.41 9.64
CA ALA A 85 -31.89 -16.22 10.34
C ALA A 85 -32.76 -15.33 9.44
N ILE A 86 -32.39 -15.14 8.17
CA ILE A 86 -33.19 -14.39 7.19
C ILE A 86 -34.51 -15.09 6.90
N GLU A 87 -34.51 -16.43 6.78
CA GLU A 87 -35.74 -17.19 6.56
C GLU A 87 -36.70 -17.14 7.75
N VAL A 88 -36.17 -17.20 8.97
CA VAL A 88 -36.96 -17.04 10.20
C VAL A 88 -37.48 -15.61 10.31
N SER A 89 -36.66 -14.61 9.95
CA SER A 89 -37.04 -13.20 9.93
C SER A 89 -38.19 -12.93 8.95
N ARG A 90 -38.24 -13.61 7.80
CA ARG A 90 -39.38 -13.47 6.87
C ARG A 90 -40.70 -14.00 7.41
N LYS A 91 -40.66 -14.91 8.39
CA LYS A 91 -41.84 -15.55 8.98
C LYS A 91 -42.29 -14.87 10.28
N GLY A 92 -41.46 -14.01 10.87
CA GLY A 92 -41.76 -13.28 12.09
C GLY A 92 -41.58 -11.78 11.91
N ASP A 93 -41.90 -11.02 12.96
CA ASP A 93 -41.70 -9.56 12.97
C ASP A 93 -40.29 -9.15 13.44
N LEU A 94 -39.41 -10.14 13.66
CA LEU A 94 -38.06 -9.93 14.18
C LEU A 94 -37.06 -9.79 13.04
N THR A 95 -36.12 -8.87 13.20
CA THR A 95 -35.00 -8.69 12.28
C THR A 95 -34.04 -9.89 12.34
N PRO A 96 -33.27 -10.18 11.27
CA PRO A 96 -32.28 -11.27 11.30
C PRO A 96 -31.29 -11.12 12.46
N PHE A 97 -31.01 -9.87 12.83
CA PHE A 97 -30.13 -9.49 13.93
C PHE A 97 -30.68 -9.88 15.30
N GLU A 98 -31.95 -9.57 15.59
CA GLU A 98 -32.61 -9.97 16.85
C GLU A 98 -32.69 -11.49 16.96
N ILE A 99 -32.93 -12.19 15.84
CA ILE A 99 -32.96 -13.66 15.81
C ILE A 99 -31.58 -14.24 16.12
N LEU A 100 -30.50 -13.66 15.58
CA LEU A 100 -29.13 -14.09 15.86
C LEU A 100 -28.73 -13.82 17.32
N SER A 101 -29.20 -12.72 17.89
CA SER A 101 -29.01 -12.40 19.32
C SER A 101 -29.78 -13.37 20.23
N LEU A 102 -31.07 -13.58 19.96
CA LEU A 102 -31.94 -14.47 20.74
C LEU A 102 -31.52 -15.94 20.65
N SER A 103 -30.98 -16.36 19.51
CA SER A 103 -30.45 -17.72 19.32
C SER A 103 -29.06 -17.92 19.95
N GLY A 104 -28.47 -16.87 20.54
CA GLY A 104 -27.15 -16.91 21.17
C GLY A 104 -26.00 -17.14 20.19
N ARG A 105 -26.21 -16.85 18.89
CA ARG A 105 -25.21 -17.05 17.84
C ARG A 105 -24.23 -15.87 17.71
N ILE A 106 -24.61 -14.70 18.23
CA ILE A 106 -23.77 -13.50 18.30
C ILE A 106 -23.79 -12.98 19.73
N SER A 107 -22.62 -12.56 20.24
CA SER A 107 -22.53 -11.93 21.57
C SER A 107 -22.97 -10.46 21.53
N HIS A 108 -23.47 -9.92 22.64
CA HIS A 108 -23.82 -8.49 22.71
C HIS A 108 -22.63 -7.55 22.48
N SER A 109 -21.39 -7.99 22.74
CA SER A 109 -20.19 -7.21 22.44
C SER A 109 -19.92 -7.14 20.94
N ASP A 110 -20.00 -8.26 20.22
CA ASP A 110 -19.83 -8.29 18.76
C ASP A 110 -20.92 -7.47 18.08
N MET A 111 -22.12 -7.54 18.63
CA MET A 111 -23.28 -6.80 18.18
C MET A 111 -23.05 -5.28 18.21
N ARG A 112 -22.51 -4.77 19.33
CA ARG A 112 -22.12 -3.35 19.45
C ARG A 112 -20.99 -2.97 18.49
N ALA A 113 -20.03 -3.87 18.25
CA ALA A 113 -18.95 -3.63 17.29
C ALA A 113 -19.50 -3.49 15.86
N VAL A 114 -20.50 -4.31 15.48
CA VAL A 114 -21.14 -4.21 14.17
C VAL A 114 -21.92 -2.91 14.02
N GLU A 115 -22.68 -2.50 15.04
CA GLU A 115 -23.39 -1.21 15.04
C GLU A 115 -22.43 -0.02 14.89
N ARG A 116 -21.29 -0.04 15.61
CA ARG A 116 -20.22 0.94 15.43
C ARG A 116 -19.68 0.94 14.01
N ALA A 117 -19.38 -0.23 13.43
CA ALA A 117 -18.91 -0.35 12.06
C ALA A 117 -19.89 0.26 11.05
N ILE A 118 -21.20 0.03 11.21
CA ILE A 118 -22.24 0.61 10.36
C ILE A 118 -22.26 2.12 10.47
N GLN A 119 -22.19 2.68 11.68
CA GLN A 119 -22.14 4.14 11.87
C GLN A 119 -20.97 4.78 11.11
N TYR A 120 -19.79 4.15 11.13
CA TYR A 120 -18.63 4.65 10.38
C TYR A 120 -18.80 4.55 8.86
N ILE A 121 -19.47 3.52 8.35
CA ILE A 121 -19.75 3.36 6.92
C ILE A 121 -20.81 4.36 6.46
N GLU A 122 -21.90 4.52 7.22
CA GLU A 122 -22.98 5.46 6.93
C GLU A 122 -22.51 6.92 7.01
N ALA A 123 -21.59 7.23 7.93
CA ALA A 123 -20.91 8.51 7.98
C ALA A 123 -19.94 8.75 6.81
N GLY A 124 -19.69 7.74 5.97
CA GLY A 124 -18.72 7.79 4.88
C GLY A 124 -17.28 7.89 5.35
N ALA A 125 -17.00 7.56 6.61
CA ALA A 125 -15.67 7.64 7.19
C ALA A 125 -14.79 6.46 6.74
N ILE A 126 -15.36 5.25 6.63
CA ILE A 126 -14.62 4.03 6.31
C ILE A 126 -15.33 3.24 5.20
N TYR A 127 -14.55 2.71 4.27
CA TYR A 127 -15.01 1.81 3.23
C TYR A 127 -15.48 0.48 3.82
N ARG A 128 -16.60 -0.03 3.28
CA ARG A 128 -17.28 -1.22 3.82
C ARG A 128 -16.37 -2.45 4.00
N ASP A 129 -15.44 -2.70 3.08
CA ASP A 129 -14.56 -3.89 3.15
C ASP A 129 -13.48 -3.73 4.24
N PHE A 130 -12.98 -2.50 4.44
CA PHE A 130 -12.07 -2.19 5.54
C PHE A 130 -12.76 -2.31 6.90
N ALA A 131 -14.02 -1.88 6.98
CA ALA A 131 -14.83 -2.08 8.18
C ALA A 131 -15.06 -3.58 8.48
N ALA A 132 -15.28 -4.42 7.46
CA ALA A 132 -15.42 -5.87 7.65
C ALA A 132 -14.14 -6.52 8.19
N ILE A 133 -12.96 -6.09 7.73
CA ILE A 133 -11.68 -6.55 8.29
C ILE A 133 -11.48 -6.07 9.72
N ALA A 134 -11.69 -4.77 9.97
CA ALA A 134 -11.52 -4.22 11.31
C ALA A 134 -12.45 -4.92 12.32
N LEU A 135 -13.66 -5.24 11.88
CA LEU A 135 -14.64 -5.99 12.65
C LEU A 135 -14.18 -7.44 12.90
N SER A 136 -13.69 -8.14 11.87
CA SER A 136 -13.08 -9.46 12.05
C SER A 136 -11.93 -9.39 13.06
N PHE A 137 -11.06 -8.39 12.96
CA PHE A 137 -9.91 -8.23 13.87
C PHE A 137 -10.37 -7.96 15.31
N ALA A 138 -11.34 -7.06 15.50
CA ALA A 138 -11.92 -6.74 16.80
C ALA A 138 -12.48 -8.00 17.49
N CYS A 139 -13.28 -8.80 16.76
CA CYS A 139 -13.88 -10.01 17.31
C CYS A 139 -12.86 -11.12 17.59
N HIS A 140 -11.81 -11.28 16.76
CA HIS A 140 -10.77 -12.28 17.01
C HIS A 140 -9.85 -11.92 18.19
N HIS A 141 -9.61 -10.62 18.40
CA HIS A 141 -8.73 -10.13 19.47
C HIS A 141 -9.46 -9.69 20.74
N PHE A 142 -10.80 -9.75 20.75
CA PHE A 142 -11.65 -9.31 21.86
C PHE A 142 -11.37 -7.85 22.29
N ILE A 143 -11.20 -6.97 21.31
CA ILE A 143 -10.98 -5.53 21.51
C ILE A 143 -12.17 -4.72 20.97
N GLU A 144 -12.28 -3.46 21.37
CA GLU A 144 -13.30 -2.57 20.82
C GLU A 144 -13.02 -2.26 19.34
N PHE A 145 -14.08 -1.96 18.58
CA PHE A 145 -13.97 -1.67 17.15
C PHE A 145 -13.06 -0.47 16.86
N ASP A 146 -13.12 0.58 17.69
CA ASP A 146 -12.27 1.76 17.54
C ASP A 146 -10.79 1.45 17.79
N ASP A 147 -10.48 0.62 18.79
CA ASP A 147 -9.12 0.15 19.06
C ASP A 147 -8.59 -0.72 17.91
N ALA A 148 -9.45 -1.57 17.34
CA ALA A 148 -9.10 -2.34 16.15
C ALA A 148 -8.78 -1.44 14.95
N LEU A 149 -9.52 -0.35 14.76
CA LEU A 149 -9.22 0.63 13.72
C LEU A 149 -7.88 1.32 13.96
N TRP A 150 -7.53 1.64 15.21
CA TRP A 150 -6.22 2.19 15.54
C TRP A 150 -5.09 1.21 15.25
N ASP A 151 -5.24 -0.04 15.71
CA ASP A 151 -4.22 -1.09 15.54
C ASP A 151 -3.96 -1.43 14.06
N LEU A 152 -5.00 -1.35 13.22
CA LEU A 152 -4.89 -1.56 11.78
C LEU A 152 -4.50 -0.28 11.01
N GLY A 153 -4.40 0.86 11.68
CA GLY A 153 -4.16 2.15 11.03
C GLY A 153 -5.31 2.59 10.12
N LEU A 154 -6.54 2.13 10.36
CA LEU A 154 -7.75 2.49 9.60
C LEU A 154 -8.60 3.55 10.31
N HIS A 155 -8.12 4.10 11.42
CA HIS A 155 -8.87 5.09 12.19
C HIS A 155 -8.98 6.44 11.45
N PRO A 156 -10.17 7.08 11.34
CA PRO A 156 -10.37 8.31 10.57
C PRO A 156 -9.50 9.50 11.00
N SER A 157 -9.07 9.53 12.27
CA SER A 157 -8.16 10.57 12.79
C SER A 157 -6.72 10.42 12.33
N ASN A 158 -6.26 9.21 11.97
CA ASN A 158 -4.90 8.98 11.49
C ASN A 158 -4.80 7.78 10.51
N PRO A 159 -5.51 7.81 9.37
CA PRO A 159 -5.67 6.61 8.54
C PRO A 159 -4.46 6.35 7.65
N PHE A 160 -3.82 5.19 7.64
CA PHE A 160 -2.58 4.87 6.92
C PHE A 160 -1.28 5.37 7.57
N SER A 161 -1.22 5.48 8.91
CA SER A 161 -0.05 6.01 9.63
C SER A 161 1.24 5.21 9.42
N ASN A 162 1.12 3.93 9.02
CA ASN A 162 2.24 2.99 8.92
C ASN A 162 2.69 2.74 7.47
N PHE A 163 2.12 3.47 6.51
CA PHE A 163 2.34 3.21 5.08
C PHE A 163 3.67 3.79 4.61
N ARG A 164 4.48 2.97 3.94
CA ARG A 164 5.82 3.38 3.47
C ARG A 164 5.78 4.51 2.45
N LEU A 165 4.76 4.51 1.58
CA LEU A 165 4.58 5.61 0.63
C LEU A 165 4.28 6.93 1.36
N TYR A 166 3.39 6.90 2.36
CA TYR A 166 3.08 8.09 3.17
C TYR A 166 4.32 8.61 3.89
N GLU A 167 5.06 7.72 4.56
CA GLU A 167 6.29 8.03 5.28
C GLU A 167 7.32 8.71 4.35
N LEU A 168 7.47 8.21 3.12
CA LEU A 168 8.38 8.81 2.13
C LEU A 168 7.93 10.21 1.73
N LEU A 169 6.65 10.40 1.41
CA LEU A 169 6.11 11.69 0.96
C LEU A 169 6.21 12.76 2.04
N GLU A 170 5.94 12.39 3.29
CA GLU A 170 6.08 13.27 4.46
C GLU A 170 7.54 13.65 4.71
N ASN A 171 8.45 12.67 4.72
CA ASN A 171 9.89 12.94 4.92
C ASN A 171 10.53 13.75 3.79
N CYS A 172 10.04 13.59 2.56
CA CYS A 172 10.50 14.38 1.42
C CYS A 172 9.89 15.79 1.41
N GLY A 173 8.87 16.07 2.22
CA GLY A 173 8.18 17.35 2.26
C GLY A 173 7.45 17.69 0.95
N MET A 174 7.00 16.69 0.19
CA MET A 174 6.35 16.88 -1.12
C MET A 174 4.97 17.54 -1.02
N PHE A 175 4.28 17.32 0.09
CA PHE A 175 2.93 17.80 0.34
C PHE A 175 2.83 18.33 1.76
N SER A 176 1.90 19.24 1.98
CA SER A 176 1.56 19.66 3.35
C SER A 176 0.87 18.51 4.10
N GLN A 177 1.00 18.52 5.43
CA GLN A 177 0.34 17.53 6.29
C GLN A 177 -1.19 17.54 6.10
N GLN A 178 -1.78 18.71 5.84
CA GLN A 178 -3.22 18.86 5.62
C GLN A 178 -3.67 18.21 4.31
N GLU A 179 -2.91 18.41 3.22
CA GLU A 179 -3.19 17.81 1.92
C GLU A 179 -3.10 16.28 1.99
N LEU A 180 -2.04 15.75 2.63
CA LEU A 180 -1.91 14.30 2.78
C LEU A 180 -3.01 13.70 3.66
N LEU A 181 -3.40 14.36 4.75
CA LEU A 181 -4.50 13.89 5.59
C LEU A 181 -5.83 13.86 4.83
N ALA A 182 -6.11 14.86 4.00
CA ALA A 182 -7.31 14.90 3.16
C ALA A 182 -7.33 13.73 2.16
N VAL A 183 -6.21 13.45 1.49
CA VAL A 183 -6.10 12.31 0.56
C VAL A 183 -6.27 10.98 1.31
N ARG A 184 -5.69 10.85 2.52
CA ARG A 184 -5.82 9.63 3.34
C ARG A 184 -7.28 9.38 3.76
N GLN A 185 -8.02 10.41 4.13
CA GLN A 185 -9.45 10.29 4.44
C GLN A 185 -10.26 9.89 3.19
N GLU A 186 -9.91 10.41 2.01
CA GLU A 186 -10.51 9.99 0.76
C GLU A 186 -10.22 8.51 0.45
N CYS A 187 -8.98 8.06 0.67
CA CYS A 187 -8.59 6.66 0.50
C CYS A 187 -9.41 5.74 1.40
N LEU A 188 -9.59 6.14 2.67
CA LEU A 188 -10.33 5.40 3.66
C LEU A 188 -11.82 5.29 3.31
N SER A 189 -12.45 6.38 2.87
CA SER A 189 -13.87 6.41 2.50
C SER A 189 -14.16 5.63 1.21
N ARG A 190 -13.25 5.67 0.22
CA ARG A 190 -13.46 5.04 -1.09
C ARG A 190 -12.91 3.63 -1.22
N GLY A 191 -12.04 3.20 -0.29
CA GLY A 191 -11.38 1.90 -0.40
C GLY A 191 -10.36 1.86 -1.53
N VAL A 192 -9.58 2.94 -1.70
CA VAL A 192 -8.55 3.04 -2.74
C VAL A 192 -7.17 3.22 -2.11
N THR A 193 -6.13 2.88 -2.85
CA THR A 193 -4.75 3.06 -2.40
C THR A 193 -4.35 4.54 -2.42
N LEU A 194 -3.35 4.92 -1.61
CA LEU A 194 -2.88 6.30 -1.48
C LEU A 194 -2.36 6.82 -2.82
N GLY A 195 -1.57 6.01 -3.52
CA GLY A 195 -1.06 6.33 -4.84
C GLY A 195 -2.18 6.59 -5.86
N PHE A 196 -3.22 5.76 -5.86
CA PHE A 196 -4.36 5.95 -6.77
C PHE A 196 -5.10 7.26 -6.50
N ALA A 197 -5.34 7.61 -5.24
CA ALA A 197 -5.99 8.87 -4.87
C ALA A 197 -5.13 10.09 -5.25
N LEU A 198 -3.81 10.03 -5.04
CA LEU A 198 -2.87 11.10 -5.44
C LEU A 198 -2.90 11.35 -6.95
N MET A 199 -2.93 10.28 -7.76
CA MET A 199 -3.07 10.39 -9.22
C MET A 199 -4.43 10.97 -9.59
N LYS A 200 -5.51 10.49 -8.96
CA LYS A 200 -6.88 10.91 -9.30
C LYS A 200 -7.13 12.38 -8.99
N ASN A 201 -6.50 12.90 -7.94
CA ASN A 201 -6.55 14.30 -7.55
C ASN A 201 -5.56 15.19 -8.31
N ASN A 202 -4.82 14.64 -9.29
CA ASN A 202 -3.76 15.33 -10.04
C ASN A 202 -2.67 15.96 -9.14
N MET A 203 -2.47 15.41 -7.94
CA MET A 203 -1.44 15.89 -7.01
C MET A 203 -0.05 15.34 -7.37
N MET A 204 -0.01 14.18 -8.05
CA MET A 204 1.22 13.56 -8.52
C MET A 204 1.02 12.92 -9.89
N SER A 205 2.05 12.98 -10.76
CA SER A 205 2.02 12.26 -12.03
C SER A 205 2.16 10.75 -11.79
N GLY A 206 1.41 9.94 -12.55
CA GLY A 206 1.48 8.48 -12.42
C GLY A 206 2.89 7.92 -12.68
N GLN A 207 3.68 8.56 -13.54
CA GLN A 207 5.06 8.15 -13.82
C GLN A 207 5.99 8.41 -12.63
N LEU A 208 5.89 9.57 -11.99
CA LEU A 208 6.66 9.87 -10.79
C LEU A 208 6.30 8.91 -9.66
N LEU A 209 5.00 8.69 -9.44
CA LEU A 209 4.52 7.77 -8.43
C LEU A 209 5.01 6.33 -8.66
N LYS A 210 4.93 5.83 -9.91
CA LYS A 210 5.48 4.53 -10.28
C LYS A 210 6.97 4.43 -9.92
N VAL A 211 7.77 5.45 -10.25
CA VAL A 211 9.21 5.45 -9.93
C VAL A 211 9.45 5.48 -8.42
N LEU A 212 8.69 6.27 -7.65
CA LEU A 212 8.80 6.30 -6.19
C LEU A 212 8.46 4.93 -5.57
N LEU A 213 7.41 4.27 -6.05
CA LEU A 213 7.04 2.92 -5.61
C LEU A 213 8.12 1.90 -5.96
N GLU A 214 8.71 1.98 -7.16
CA GLU A 214 9.83 1.10 -7.54
C GLU A 214 11.09 1.35 -6.70
N CYS A 215 11.36 2.61 -6.32
CA CYS A 215 12.43 2.95 -5.37
C CYS A 215 12.17 2.34 -3.99
N LEU A 216 10.94 2.44 -3.47
CA LEU A 216 10.54 1.79 -2.23
C LEU A 216 10.65 0.26 -2.33
N ALA A 217 10.37 -0.33 -3.50
CA ALA A 217 10.56 -1.75 -3.73
C ALA A 217 12.06 -2.13 -3.68
N ALA A 218 12.92 -1.25 -4.22
CA ALA A 218 14.37 -1.41 -4.12
C ALA A 218 14.85 -1.34 -2.66
N VAL A 219 14.28 -0.45 -1.84
CA VAL A 219 14.54 -0.38 -0.38
C VAL A 219 14.10 -1.68 0.31
N ASN A 220 12.90 -2.18 0.02
CA ASN A 220 12.43 -3.46 0.58
C ASN A 220 13.32 -4.65 0.19
N SER A 221 13.94 -4.60 -1.01
CA SER A 221 14.91 -5.61 -1.45
C SER A 221 16.33 -5.42 -0.90
N ASN A 222 16.55 -4.47 0.02
CA ASN A 222 17.85 -4.08 0.59
C ASN A 222 18.89 -3.61 -0.44
N LYS A 223 18.46 -3.20 -1.64
CA LYS A 223 19.35 -2.64 -2.67
C LYS A 223 19.64 -1.15 -2.47
N LEU A 224 18.79 -0.46 -1.70
CA LEU A 224 18.86 0.96 -1.44
C LEU A 224 18.56 1.21 0.04
N GLN A 225 19.30 2.13 0.67
CA GLN A 225 18.99 2.58 2.02
C GLN A 225 17.88 3.63 1.97
N TYR A 226 16.94 3.55 2.92
CA TYR A 226 15.80 4.47 2.97
C TYR A 226 16.24 5.94 3.14
N HIS A 227 17.27 6.19 3.93
CA HIS A 227 17.82 7.53 4.14
C HIS A 227 18.36 8.13 2.83
N ASP A 228 19.13 7.34 2.07
CA ASP A 228 19.71 7.77 0.80
C ASP A 228 18.62 8.08 -0.24
N LEU A 229 17.53 7.30 -0.23
CA LEU A 229 16.36 7.56 -1.08
C LEU A 229 15.74 8.94 -0.76
N VAL A 230 15.48 9.23 0.51
CA VAL A 230 14.87 10.51 0.93
C VAL A 230 15.73 11.70 0.49
N LEU A 231 17.05 11.64 0.72
CA LEU A 231 17.97 12.69 0.30
C LEU A 231 17.99 12.86 -1.22
N THR A 232 17.99 11.75 -1.97
CA THR A 232 17.98 11.79 -3.43
C THR A 232 16.70 12.44 -3.96
N VAL A 233 15.54 12.05 -3.43
CA VAL A 233 14.25 12.64 -3.82
C VAL A 233 14.21 14.14 -3.49
N ILE A 234 14.64 14.54 -2.28
CA ILE A 234 14.70 15.96 -1.90
C ILE A 234 15.64 16.74 -2.83
N SER A 235 16.80 16.19 -3.17
CA SER A 235 17.75 16.87 -4.07
C SER A 235 17.14 17.11 -5.45
N ILE A 236 16.47 16.10 -6.02
CA ILE A 236 15.83 16.19 -7.34
C ILE A 236 14.67 17.18 -7.34
N LEU A 237 13.92 17.28 -6.24
CA LEU A 237 12.83 18.25 -6.09
C LEU A 237 13.33 19.68 -5.91
N ARG A 238 14.46 19.88 -5.23
CA ARG A 238 15.05 21.22 -5.03
C ARG A 238 15.81 21.72 -6.26
N ASP A 239 16.49 20.84 -6.97
CA ASP A 239 17.30 21.21 -8.14
C ASP A 239 16.44 21.76 -9.28
N THR A 240 15.17 21.35 -9.39
CA THR A 240 14.21 21.91 -10.36
C THR A 240 13.75 23.33 -10.05
N ASP A 241 13.82 23.76 -8.79
CA ASP A 241 13.53 25.14 -8.41
C ASP A 241 14.70 26.09 -8.71
N THR A 242 15.89 25.54 -8.98
CA THR A 242 17.07 26.32 -9.36
C THR A 242 17.21 26.44 -10.89
N MET A 243 17.66 27.60 -11.39
CA MET A 243 17.78 27.91 -12.83
C MET A 243 18.55 26.89 -13.68
N TYR A 244 19.34 26.00 -13.08
CA TYR A 244 20.07 24.93 -13.77
C TYR A 244 19.21 23.69 -14.06
N GLY A 245 18.10 23.47 -13.36
CA GLY A 245 17.21 22.33 -13.57
C GLY A 245 16.49 22.37 -14.92
N VAL A 246 16.18 23.56 -15.44
CA VAL A 246 15.46 23.77 -16.71
C VAL A 246 16.36 23.53 -17.94
N ALA A 247 17.69 23.61 -17.79
CA ALA A 247 18.63 23.50 -18.90
C ALA A 247 18.75 22.08 -19.47
N ASP A 248 18.43 21.05 -18.70
CA ASP A 248 18.61 19.64 -19.09
C ASP A 248 17.34 19.01 -19.69
N GLY A 249 16.18 19.68 -19.60
CA GLY A 249 14.91 19.18 -20.15
C GLY A 249 14.41 17.84 -19.57
N MET A 250 15.15 17.25 -18.64
CA MET A 250 14.89 15.92 -18.09
C MET A 250 13.86 16.01 -16.96
N THR A 251 12.81 15.18 -17.05
CA THR A 251 11.74 15.12 -16.06
C THR A 251 12.22 14.55 -14.73
N HIS A 252 11.50 14.81 -13.63
CA HIS A 252 11.86 14.35 -12.28
C HIS A 252 12.01 12.82 -12.23
N GLU A 253 11.10 12.09 -12.88
CA GLU A 253 11.13 10.64 -12.96
C GLU A 253 12.38 10.13 -13.69
N ALA A 254 12.79 10.79 -14.78
CA ALA A 254 13.97 10.39 -15.53
C ALA A 254 15.26 10.59 -14.70
N ARG A 255 15.33 11.67 -13.93
CA ARG A 255 16.45 11.92 -13.00
C ARG A 255 16.51 10.89 -11.89
N LEU A 256 15.38 10.57 -11.26
CA LEU A 256 15.29 9.53 -10.23
C LEU A 256 15.76 8.18 -10.76
N VAL A 257 15.32 7.81 -11.96
CA VAL A 257 15.76 6.57 -12.63
C VAL A 257 17.26 6.55 -12.90
N SER A 258 17.86 7.70 -13.22
CA SER A 258 19.30 7.78 -13.50
C SER A 258 20.18 7.74 -12.25
N GLN A 259 19.68 8.26 -11.12
CA GLN A 259 20.45 8.40 -9.88
C GLN A 259 20.26 7.21 -8.92
N VAL A 260 19.13 6.51 -9.03
CA VAL A 260 18.81 5.37 -8.16
C VAL A 260 19.01 4.05 -8.92
N PRO A 261 19.67 3.03 -8.34
CA PRO A 261 19.78 1.71 -8.96
C PRO A 261 18.46 0.92 -8.84
N ILE A 262 17.44 1.30 -9.60
CA ILE A 262 16.08 0.72 -9.56
C ILE A 262 15.99 -0.62 -10.35
N SER A 263 17.10 -1.32 -10.62
CA SER A 263 17.04 -2.57 -11.42
C SER A 263 16.45 -3.72 -10.60
N THR A 264 15.12 -3.82 -10.60
CA THR A 264 14.35 -4.90 -9.98
C THR A 264 13.61 -5.70 -11.06
N ASN A 265 13.41 -7.00 -10.79
CA ASN A 265 12.61 -7.86 -11.66
C ASN A 265 11.17 -7.33 -11.80
N ASP A 266 10.63 -6.74 -10.73
CA ASP A 266 9.29 -6.14 -10.72
C ASP A 266 9.20 -4.90 -11.63
N ARG A 267 10.24 -4.04 -11.63
CA ARG A 267 10.33 -2.93 -12.58
C ARG A 267 10.38 -3.43 -14.02
N ALA A 268 11.21 -4.43 -14.30
CA ALA A 268 11.32 -5.01 -15.64
C ALA A 268 9.98 -5.63 -16.09
N LEU A 269 9.28 -6.33 -15.20
CA LEU A 269 7.97 -6.92 -15.45
C LEU A 269 6.91 -5.84 -15.72
N GLY A 270 6.79 -4.84 -14.85
CA GLY A 270 5.83 -3.76 -15.00
C GLY A 270 6.02 -2.98 -16.30
N ASN A 271 7.27 -2.63 -16.63
CA ASN A 271 7.60 -1.95 -17.89
C ASN A 271 7.26 -2.83 -19.11
N LEU A 272 7.57 -4.13 -19.07
CA LEU A 272 7.29 -5.04 -20.17
C LEU A 272 5.77 -5.19 -20.42
N LEU A 273 4.97 -5.28 -19.37
CA LEU A 273 3.51 -5.38 -19.46
C LEU A 273 2.87 -4.08 -19.96
N MET A 274 3.40 -2.93 -19.55
CA MET A 274 2.96 -1.63 -20.08
C MET A 274 3.33 -1.46 -21.56
N CYS A 275 4.56 -1.78 -21.94
CA CYS A 275 5.02 -1.65 -23.33
C CYS A 275 4.30 -2.60 -24.29
N SER A 276 3.82 -3.75 -23.82
CA SER A 276 3.00 -4.69 -24.59
C SER A 276 1.49 -4.35 -24.57
N ASN A 277 1.11 -3.22 -23.97
CA ASN A 277 -0.28 -2.76 -23.83
C ASN A 277 -1.20 -3.83 -23.20
N LEU A 278 -0.65 -4.61 -22.26
CA LEU A 278 -1.40 -5.60 -21.49
C LEU A 278 -2.02 -4.98 -20.24
N VAL A 279 -1.31 -4.02 -19.63
CA VAL A 279 -1.71 -3.39 -18.37
C VAL A 279 -1.47 -1.87 -18.49
N GLN A 280 -2.40 -1.07 -17.97
CA GLN A 280 -2.28 0.38 -17.96
C GLN A 280 -1.41 0.86 -16.79
N LEU A 281 -0.94 2.12 -16.84
CA LEU A 281 -0.11 2.69 -15.80
C LEU A 281 -0.80 2.70 -14.44
N GLU A 282 -2.09 3.02 -14.41
CA GLU A 282 -2.88 3.10 -13.17
C GLU A 282 -2.95 1.75 -12.47
N ASP A 283 -3.09 0.67 -13.24
CA ASP A 283 -3.17 -0.70 -12.70
C ASP A 283 -1.81 -1.16 -12.17
N ILE A 284 -0.71 -0.80 -12.83
CA ILE A 284 0.65 -1.10 -12.34
C ILE A 284 0.94 -0.35 -11.04
N VAL A 285 0.61 0.95 -10.97
CA VAL A 285 0.82 1.75 -9.76
C VAL A 285 0.04 1.17 -8.58
N PHE A 286 -1.23 0.85 -8.80
CA PHE A 286 -2.09 0.22 -7.80
C PHE A 286 -1.51 -1.11 -7.32
N CYS A 287 -1.11 -2.00 -8.23
CA CYS A 287 -0.55 -3.31 -7.87
C CYS A 287 0.81 -3.18 -7.19
N LEU A 288 1.65 -2.22 -7.59
CA LEU A 288 2.93 -1.94 -6.95
C LEU A 288 2.75 -1.51 -5.50
N GLU A 289 1.78 -0.63 -5.23
CA GLU A 289 1.50 -0.16 -3.87
C GLU A 289 1.04 -1.29 -2.96
N ILE A 290 0.15 -2.15 -3.47
CA ILE A 290 -0.28 -3.37 -2.76
C ILE A 290 0.90 -4.31 -2.52
N ALA A 291 1.72 -4.55 -3.55
CA ALA A 291 2.90 -5.41 -3.45
C ALA A 291 3.89 -4.92 -2.38
N LEU A 292 4.08 -3.60 -2.26
CA LEU A 292 4.95 -3.00 -1.25
C LEU A 292 4.44 -3.21 0.17
N GLU A 293 3.14 -3.00 0.39
CA GLU A 293 2.53 -3.09 1.72
C GLU A 293 2.46 -4.56 2.18
N ASP A 294 2.11 -5.46 1.27
CA ASP A 294 2.02 -6.90 1.53
C ASP A 294 3.37 -7.62 1.52
N ARG A 295 4.44 -6.94 1.10
CA ARG A 295 5.79 -7.51 0.89
C ARG A 295 5.77 -8.70 -0.08
N ARG A 296 4.96 -8.60 -1.13
CA ARG A 296 4.83 -9.60 -2.20
C ARG A 296 5.48 -9.10 -3.49
N SER A 297 5.74 -10.01 -4.42
CA SER A 297 6.22 -9.60 -5.75
C SER A 297 5.10 -8.99 -6.60
N LEU A 298 5.43 -8.03 -7.46
CA LEU A 298 4.44 -7.42 -8.36
C LEU A 298 3.74 -8.48 -9.22
N GLY A 299 4.49 -9.49 -9.67
CA GLY A 299 3.96 -10.57 -10.47
C GLY A 299 2.88 -11.38 -9.77
N GLU A 300 3.00 -11.63 -8.46
CA GLU A 300 1.98 -12.33 -7.67
C GLU A 300 0.70 -11.50 -7.57
N VAL A 301 0.83 -10.22 -7.21
CA VAL A 301 -0.32 -9.32 -7.07
C VAL A 301 -1.07 -9.17 -8.39
N LEU A 302 -0.36 -9.00 -9.52
CA LEU A 302 -0.98 -8.94 -10.84
C LEU A 302 -1.75 -10.21 -11.22
N ALA A 303 -1.30 -11.38 -10.74
CA ALA A 303 -1.99 -12.65 -10.98
C ALA A 303 -3.26 -12.77 -10.14
N ASP A 304 -3.25 -12.30 -8.89
CA ASP A 304 -4.41 -12.31 -8.00
C ASP A 304 -5.55 -11.43 -8.55
N PHE A 305 -5.22 -10.27 -9.11
CA PHE A 305 -6.21 -9.37 -9.73
C PHE A 305 -6.65 -9.81 -11.13
N LEU A 306 -6.16 -10.94 -11.65
CA LEU A 306 -6.50 -11.51 -12.97
C LEU A 306 -6.39 -10.49 -14.13
N LEU A 307 -5.47 -9.53 -14.02
CA LEU A 307 -5.29 -8.47 -15.02
C LEU A 307 -4.69 -8.99 -16.32
N VAL A 308 -4.00 -10.13 -16.25
CA VAL A 308 -3.31 -10.76 -17.38
C VAL A 308 -3.55 -12.26 -17.34
N ASP A 309 -3.74 -12.88 -18.50
CA ASP A 309 -3.86 -14.33 -18.64
C ASP A 309 -2.66 -15.06 -17.98
N PRO A 310 -2.88 -16.14 -17.20
CA PRO A 310 -1.82 -16.89 -16.55
C PRO A 310 -0.67 -17.32 -17.47
N ILE A 311 -0.96 -17.70 -18.71
CA ILE A 311 0.04 -18.13 -19.70
C ILE A 311 0.91 -16.94 -20.11
N VAL A 312 0.28 -15.79 -20.37
CA VAL A 312 0.96 -14.54 -20.74
C VAL A 312 1.77 -14.01 -19.55
N MET A 313 1.25 -14.11 -18.32
CA MET A 313 1.95 -13.72 -17.10
C MET A 313 3.21 -14.57 -16.88
N GLN A 314 3.14 -15.89 -17.07
CA GLN A 314 4.31 -16.76 -16.94
C GLN A 314 5.38 -16.44 -17.99
N ALA A 315 4.97 -16.15 -19.23
CA ALA A 315 5.87 -15.69 -20.28
C ALA A 315 6.49 -14.33 -19.93
N ALA A 316 5.69 -13.37 -19.47
CA ALA A 316 6.16 -12.03 -19.07
C ALA A 316 7.18 -12.09 -17.94
N ARG A 317 6.99 -12.94 -16.92
CA ARG A 317 7.96 -13.16 -15.83
C ARG A 317 9.28 -13.74 -16.35
N SER A 318 9.22 -14.69 -17.27
CA SER A 318 10.41 -15.31 -17.86
C SER A 318 11.19 -14.31 -18.73
N LEU A 319 10.47 -13.52 -19.53
CA LEU A 319 11.02 -12.47 -20.38
C LEU A 319 11.60 -11.32 -19.54
N SER A 320 10.91 -10.87 -18.49
CA SER A 320 11.40 -9.79 -17.62
C SER A 320 12.70 -10.18 -16.91
N PHE A 321 12.83 -11.43 -16.50
CA PHE A 321 14.08 -11.97 -15.97
C PHE A 321 15.20 -11.93 -17.02
N MET A 322 14.94 -12.36 -18.26
CA MET A 322 15.93 -12.30 -19.35
C MET A 322 16.33 -10.88 -19.74
N VAL A 323 15.41 -9.91 -19.63
CA VAL A 323 15.69 -8.48 -19.84
C VAL A 323 16.58 -7.93 -18.72
N ASN A 324 16.28 -8.27 -17.46
CA ASN A 324 17.08 -7.81 -16.32
C ASN A 324 18.50 -8.39 -16.35
N GLU A 325 18.66 -9.65 -16.78
CA GLU A 325 19.96 -10.31 -17.03
C GLU A 325 20.66 -9.84 -18.33
N LYS A 326 20.09 -8.87 -19.05
CA LYS A 326 20.62 -8.33 -20.32
C LYS A 326 20.83 -9.38 -21.42
N ARG A 327 20.15 -10.52 -21.33
CA ARG A 327 20.19 -11.60 -22.33
C ARG A 327 19.27 -11.33 -23.51
N LEU A 328 18.24 -10.50 -23.32
CA LEU A 328 17.24 -10.14 -24.31
C LEU A 328 16.95 -8.65 -24.24
N THR A 329 16.70 -8.02 -25.40
CA THR A 329 16.28 -6.61 -25.43
C THR A 329 14.81 -6.46 -25.06
N ALA A 330 14.45 -5.32 -24.46
CA ALA A 330 13.07 -5.03 -24.08
C ALA A 330 12.13 -5.07 -25.30
N ARG A 331 12.55 -4.49 -26.43
CA ARG A 331 11.79 -4.51 -27.70
C ARG A 331 11.49 -5.93 -28.16
N ARG A 332 12.50 -6.82 -28.19
CA ARG A 332 12.29 -8.21 -28.60
C ARG A 332 11.39 -8.98 -27.65
N SER A 333 11.48 -8.65 -26.35
CA SER A 333 10.63 -9.25 -25.33
C SER A 333 9.15 -8.88 -25.51
N VAL A 334 8.87 -7.63 -25.92
CA VAL A 334 7.50 -7.20 -26.27
C VAL A 334 6.97 -7.98 -27.47
N GLU A 335 7.75 -8.10 -28.54
CA GLU A 335 7.36 -8.86 -29.74
C GLU A 335 7.03 -10.33 -29.42
N LEU A 336 7.86 -10.99 -28.61
CA LEU A 336 7.61 -12.37 -28.18
C LEU A 336 6.36 -12.48 -27.28
N LEU A 337 6.12 -11.49 -26.43
CA LEU A 337 4.96 -11.48 -25.55
C LEU A 337 3.65 -11.26 -26.33
N GLU A 338 3.68 -10.40 -27.35
CA GLU A 338 2.57 -10.24 -28.30
C GLU A 338 2.30 -11.53 -29.08
N GLU A 339 3.34 -12.28 -29.44
CA GLU A 339 3.20 -13.57 -30.10
C GLU A 339 2.60 -14.65 -29.19
N VAL A 340 3.01 -14.70 -27.92
CA VAL A 340 2.39 -15.55 -26.89
C VAL A 340 0.91 -15.21 -26.76
N LYS A 341 0.58 -13.91 -26.68
CA LYS A 341 -0.81 -13.45 -26.57
C LYS A 341 -1.65 -13.87 -27.79
N ARG A 342 -1.08 -13.77 -28.99
CA ARG A 342 -1.77 -14.10 -30.25
C ARG A 342 -1.99 -15.60 -30.42
N THR A 343 -1.00 -16.41 -30.06
CA THR A 343 -1.01 -17.87 -30.27
C THR A 343 -1.66 -18.63 -29.12
N GLY A 344 -1.68 -18.05 -27.91
CA GLY A 344 -2.07 -18.73 -26.68
C GLY A 344 -1.09 -19.83 -26.26
N MET A 345 0.07 -19.93 -26.92
CA MET A 345 1.07 -20.96 -26.65
C MET A 345 2.09 -20.49 -25.61
N PRO A 346 2.57 -21.39 -24.75
CA PRO A 346 3.59 -21.04 -23.77
C PRO A 346 4.90 -20.67 -24.47
N LEU A 347 5.66 -19.77 -23.86
CA LEU A 347 6.92 -19.25 -24.40
C LEU A 347 7.91 -20.35 -24.82
N GLN A 348 7.93 -21.48 -24.09
CA GLN A 348 8.78 -22.64 -24.40
C GLN A 348 8.42 -23.30 -25.74
N ALA A 349 7.13 -23.38 -26.07
CA ALA A 349 6.68 -23.94 -27.33
C ALA A 349 7.08 -23.05 -28.51
N LEU A 350 6.97 -21.72 -28.36
CA LEU A 350 7.40 -20.77 -29.38
C LEU A 350 8.90 -20.85 -29.68
N PHE A 351 9.73 -21.12 -28.67
CA PHE A 351 11.17 -21.33 -28.88
C PHE A 351 11.48 -22.67 -29.58
N ASN A 352 10.66 -23.70 -29.36
CA ASN A 352 10.85 -25.01 -29.97
C ASN A 352 10.36 -25.05 -31.43
N ASP A 353 9.26 -24.35 -31.74
CA ASP A 353 8.73 -24.21 -33.10
C ASP A 353 9.58 -23.23 -33.93
N GLY A 354 10.24 -22.27 -33.27
CA GLY A 354 11.10 -21.25 -33.85
C GLY A 354 12.54 -21.68 -34.14
N ASN A 355 12.77 -22.86 -34.72
CA ASN A 355 14.10 -23.38 -35.07
C ASN A 355 14.78 -22.63 -36.25
N SER A 356 14.58 -21.31 -36.38
CA SER A 356 15.28 -20.40 -37.30
C SER A 356 15.31 -18.97 -36.76
N LEU A 357 15.77 -18.77 -35.53
CA LEU A 357 16.23 -17.46 -35.07
C LEU A 357 17.61 -17.63 -34.42
N THR A 358 18.62 -17.71 -35.28
CA THR A 358 20.03 -17.64 -34.87
C THR A 358 20.29 -16.31 -34.19
N VAL A 359 20.65 -16.37 -32.91
CA VAL A 359 21.40 -15.30 -32.25
C VAL A 359 22.79 -15.28 -32.88
N MET A 360 22.99 -14.39 -33.85
CA MET A 360 24.34 -13.93 -34.20
C MET A 360 24.36 -12.41 -34.28
N ASN A 361 25.05 -11.82 -33.30
CA ASN A 361 25.66 -10.48 -33.35
C ASN A 361 24.76 -9.29 -33.76
N GLY A 362 23.61 -9.12 -33.10
CA GLY A 362 23.05 -7.78 -32.85
C GLY A 362 22.56 -6.95 -34.04
N VAL A 363 22.45 -7.50 -35.26
CA VAL A 363 21.84 -6.80 -36.41
C VAL A 363 21.00 -7.79 -37.21
N LEU A 364 19.70 -7.50 -37.38
CA LEU A 364 18.79 -8.32 -38.20
C LEU A 364 18.54 -7.62 -39.54
N THR A 365 18.86 -8.33 -40.63
CA THR A 365 18.34 -8.09 -41.98
C THR A 365 17.31 -9.18 -42.32
N PRO A 366 16.25 -8.86 -43.10
CA PRO A 366 15.23 -9.85 -43.45
C PRO A 366 15.74 -10.83 -44.50
N VAL A 367 15.51 -12.13 -44.28
CA VAL A 367 15.84 -13.20 -45.25
C VAL A 367 14.91 -13.09 -46.45
N ALA A 368 15.50 -12.86 -47.62
CA ALA A 368 14.82 -12.90 -48.89
C ALA A 368 14.19 -14.29 -49.11
N MET A 369 12.88 -14.31 -49.36
CA MET A 369 12.20 -15.49 -49.89
C MET A 369 12.82 -15.84 -51.25
N THR A 370 13.53 -16.96 -51.33
CA THR A 370 13.81 -17.59 -52.63
C THR A 370 12.66 -18.52 -52.95
N SER A 371 11.94 -18.12 -53.99
CA SER A 371 10.87 -18.84 -54.67
C SER A 371 11.29 -20.26 -55.01
N ILE A 372 10.43 -21.21 -54.65
CA ILE A 372 10.39 -22.56 -55.20
C ILE A 372 10.03 -22.45 -56.69
N ALA A 373 10.71 -23.20 -57.54
CA ALA A 373 10.31 -23.56 -58.90
C ALA A 373 10.29 -25.08 -59.00
#